data_AF-R7U076-F1
#
_entry.id   AF-R7U076-F1
#
_cell.length_a   1.000
_cell.length_b   1.000
_cell.length_c   1.000
_cell.angle_alpha   90.00
_cell.angle_beta   90.00
_cell.angle_gamma   90.00
#
_symmetry.space_group_name_H-M   'P 1'
#
loop_
_entity.id
_entity.type
_entity.pdbx_description
1 polymer ?
#
loop_
_entity_poly.entity_id
_entity_poly.type
_entity_poly.pdbx_seq_one_letter_code
_entity_poly.pdbx_strand_id
1 'polypeptide(L)'
;WVEVDLLENKRIRGVITWPRGDVGPEQYVKTFNIQYRAEGEVGFEYYMESGNIVTFVGNENVEDIVLNGFPKKIIARHVRLNVLTYFNRPTMRLEILGC
;
A
#
# COMPACT_ATOMS: atom_id res chain seq x y z
N TRP A 1 10.11 1.98 -3.15
CA TRP A 1 8.68 2.29 -3.05
C TRP A 1 8.05 2.20 -4.43
N VAL A 2 6.75 1.98 -4.49
CA VAL A 2 5.94 2.20 -5.70
C VAL A 2 5.04 3.40 -5.45
N GLU A 3 4.96 4.31 -6.41
CA GLU A 3 4.08 5.49 -6.33
C GLU A 3 3.01 5.39 -7.42
N VAL A 4 1.79 5.74 -7.05
CA VAL A 4 0.64 5.85 -7.95
C VAL A 4 0.16 7.29 -7.92
N ASP A 5 0.15 7.96 -9.08
CA ASP A 5 -0.54 9.24 -9.28
C ASP A 5 -1.97 8.97 -9.75
N LEU A 6 -2.95 9.33 -8.93
CA LEU A 6 -4.38 9.19 -9.18
C LEU A 6 -4.94 10.33 -10.06
N LEU A 7 -4.07 11.21 -10.56
CA LEU A 7 -4.32 12.39 -11.40
C LEU A 7 -5.05 13.54 -10.71
N GLU A 8 -5.92 13.23 -9.75
CA GLU A 8 -6.63 14.19 -8.90
C GLU A 8 -6.70 13.69 -7.45
N ASN A 9 -7.09 14.57 -6.54
CA ASN A 9 -7.33 14.19 -5.16
C ASN A 9 -8.50 13.21 -5.06
N LYS A 10 -8.25 12.00 -4.58
CA LYS A 10 -9.26 10.96 -4.33
C LYS A 10 -9.39 10.69 -2.85
N ARG A 11 -10.59 10.29 -2.42
CA ARG A 11 -10.80 9.79 -1.06
C ARG A 11 -10.43 8.31 -1.03
N ILE A 12 -9.34 7.98 -0.33
CA ILE A 12 -8.82 6.61 -0.24
C ILE A 12 -9.24 6.00 1.09
N ARG A 13 -9.71 4.76 1.02
CA ARG A 13 -10.23 3.99 2.16
C ARG A 13 -9.44 2.71 2.45
N GLY A 14 -8.39 2.43 1.70
CA GLY A 14 -7.56 1.25 1.90
C GLY A 14 -6.81 0.83 0.64
N VAL A 15 -6.14 -0.30 0.75
CA VAL A 15 -5.41 -0.95 -0.35
C VAL A 15 -5.66 -2.45 -0.33
N ILE A 16 -5.55 -3.09 -1.50
CA ILE A 16 -5.53 -4.54 -1.63
C ILE A 16 -4.18 -4.94 -2.22
N THR A 17 -3.56 -5.97 -1.64
CA THR A 17 -2.28 -6.51 -2.11
C THR A 17 -2.45 -7.96 -2.56
N TRP A 18 -2.01 -8.24 -3.78
CA TRP A 18 -1.97 -9.60 -4.30
C TRP A 18 -0.51 -10.04 -4.43
N PRO A 19 -0.22 -11.32 -4.17
CA PRO A 19 1.10 -11.87 -4.39
C PRO A 19 1.37 -12.02 -5.89
N ARG A 20 2.56 -12.50 -6.27
CA ARG A 20 2.90 -12.78 -7.67
C ARG A 20 1.94 -13.77 -8.34
N GLY A 21 1.41 -14.73 -7.58
CA GLY A 21 0.66 -15.90 -8.08
C GLY A 21 1.51 -17.17 -8.09
N ASP A 22 1.04 -18.20 -8.79
CA ASP A 22 1.57 -19.58 -8.85
C ASP A 22 2.76 -19.78 -9.80
N VAL A 23 3.16 -18.75 -10.55
CA VAL A 23 4.22 -18.86 -11.56
C VAL A 23 5.60 -18.58 -10.96
N GLY A 24 6.29 -19.64 -10.56
CA GLY A 24 7.71 -19.62 -10.18
C GLY A 24 7.95 -19.65 -8.66
N PRO A 25 9.18 -19.31 -8.20
CA PRO A 25 9.48 -19.32 -6.76
C PRO A 25 8.61 -18.33 -6.02
N GLU A 26 8.15 -18.72 -4.83
CA GLU A 26 7.26 -17.89 -4.01
C GLU A 26 7.89 -16.53 -3.73
N GLN A 27 7.19 -15.46 -4.09
CA GLN A 27 7.68 -14.09 -3.95
C GLN A 27 6.51 -13.17 -3.60
N TYR A 28 6.64 -12.48 -2.47
CA TYR A 28 5.59 -11.59 -1.98
C TYR A 28 6.13 -10.57 -0.97
N VAL A 29 5.45 -9.43 -0.85
CA VAL A 29 5.69 -8.44 0.20
C VAL A 29 4.96 -8.84 1.47
N LYS A 30 5.69 -8.92 2.58
CA LYS A 30 5.17 -9.32 3.89
C LYS A 30 4.65 -8.14 4.70
N THR A 31 5.40 -7.04 4.72
CA THR A 31 4.99 -5.83 5.43
C THR A 31 5.37 -4.58 4.63
N PHE A 32 4.56 -3.54 4.78
CA PHE A 32 4.76 -2.25 4.14
C PHE A 32 4.16 -1.12 4.98
N ASN A 33 4.53 0.12 4.67
CA ASN A 33 3.80 1.30 5.14
C ASN A 33 3.34 2.14 3.94
N ILE A 34 2.38 3.02 4.20
CA ILE A 34 1.80 3.90 3.18
C ILE A 34 2.24 5.33 3.45
N GLN A 35 2.65 6.00 2.38
CA GLN A 35 2.79 7.45 2.34
C GLN A 35 1.80 8.03 1.34
N TYR A 36 1.35 9.25 1.57
CA TYR A 36 0.41 9.93 0.68
C TYR A 36 0.71 11.42 0.60
N ARG A 37 0.24 12.06 -0.47
CA ARG A 37 0.35 13.49 -0.69
C ARG A 37 -0.84 14.00 -1.50
N ALA A 38 -1.49 15.04 -1.02
CA ALA A 38 -2.53 15.73 -1.77
C ALA A 38 -1.95 16.69 -2.80
N GLU A 39 -2.75 17.06 -3.80
CA GLU A 39 -2.39 18.12 -4.73
C GLU A 39 -2.14 19.45 -3.99
N GLY A 40 -1.02 20.10 -4.32
CA GLY A 40 -0.58 21.35 -3.69
C GLY A 40 0.27 21.17 -2.42
N GLU A 41 0.38 19.95 -1.87
CA GLU A 41 1.26 19.67 -0.74
C GLU A 41 2.72 19.47 -1.18
N VAL A 42 3.66 19.92 -0.34
CA VAL A 42 5.10 19.87 -0.65
C VAL A 42 5.68 18.47 -0.41
N GLY A 43 5.27 17.79 0.65
CA GLY A 43 5.86 16.54 1.13
C GLY A 43 4.88 15.38 1.17
N PHE A 44 5.42 14.17 1.29
CA PHE A 44 4.63 12.97 1.60
C PHE A 44 4.47 12.81 3.11
N GLU A 45 3.26 12.51 3.56
CA GLU A 45 2.96 12.14 4.93
C GLU A 45 2.84 10.61 5.05
N TYR A 46 3.15 10.06 6.22
CA TYR A 46 2.88 8.65 6.51
C TYR A 46 1.44 8.45 6.95
N TYR A 47 0.83 7.34 6.57
CA TYR A 47 -0.40 6.89 7.21
C TYR A 47 -0.10 6.49 8.66
N MET A 48 -0.77 7.17 9.60
CA MET A 48 -0.57 7.00 11.03
C MET A 48 -1.86 6.68 11.76
N GLU A 49 -1.76 5.82 12.77
CA GLU A 49 -2.82 5.53 13.74
C GLU A 49 -2.29 5.73 15.15
N SER A 50 -3.05 6.47 15.97
CA SER A 50 -2.68 6.79 17.35
C SER A 50 -1.26 7.37 17.49
N GLY A 51 -0.83 8.19 16.52
CA GLY A 51 0.49 8.85 16.50
C GLY A 51 1.65 7.99 16.00
N ASN A 52 1.40 6.74 15.57
CA ASN A 52 2.44 5.84 15.08
C ASN A 52 2.25 5.54 13.59
N ILE A 53 3.36 5.40 12.86
CA ILE A 53 3.34 4.92 11.47
C ILE A 53 2.79 3.50 11.45
N VAL A 54 1.75 3.28 10.66
CA VAL A 54 1.14 1.95 10.55
C VAL A 54 2.03 1.06 9.68
N THR A 55 2.36 -0.10 10.22
CA THR A 55 2.91 -1.22 9.45
C THR A 55 1.76 -2.12 9.03
N PHE A 56 1.45 -2.12 7.75
CA PHE A 56 0.44 -3.00 7.17
C PHE A 56 1.03 -4.38 6.91
N VAL A 57 0.19 -5.39 7.08
CA VAL A 57 0.50 -6.78 6.73
C VAL A 57 0.07 -7.00 5.28
N GLY A 58 1.03 -7.43 4.46
CA GLY A 58 0.82 -7.83 3.07
C GLY A 58 0.43 -9.30 2.98
N ASN A 59 1.13 -10.05 2.14
CA ASN A 59 0.84 -11.46 1.90
C ASN A 59 1.77 -12.37 2.73
N GLU A 60 1.26 -13.55 3.07
CA GLU A 60 2.01 -14.62 3.75
C GLU A 60 2.23 -15.85 2.87
N ASN A 61 1.56 -15.90 1.72
CA ASN A 61 1.64 -16.96 0.71
C ASN A 61 1.41 -16.37 -0.70
N VAL A 62 1.39 -17.24 -1.71
CA VAL A 62 1.28 -16.85 -3.12
C VAL A 62 -0.15 -16.87 -3.69
N GLU A 63 -1.15 -17.12 -2.86
CA GLU A 63 -2.54 -17.30 -3.28
C GLU A 63 -3.46 -16.20 -2.73
N ASP A 64 -3.30 -15.84 -1.45
CA ASP A 64 -4.25 -15.01 -0.73
C ASP A 64 -4.17 -13.54 -1.10
N ILE A 65 -5.35 -12.95 -1.28
CA ILE A 65 -5.54 -11.52 -1.50
C ILE A 65 -5.76 -10.85 -0.14
N VAL A 66 -4.97 -9.82 0.18
CA VAL A 66 -5.05 -9.17 1.49
C VAL A 66 -5.61 -7.76 1.35
N LEU A 67 -6.69 -7.49 2.08
CA LEU A 67 -7.32 -6.17 2.19
C LEU A 67 -6.82 -5.46 3.45
N ASN A 68 -6.25 -4.27 3.27
CA ASN A 68 -5.93 -3.34 4.36
C ASN A 68 -6.85 -2.12 4.27
N GLY A 69 -7.93 -2.13 5.05
CA GLY A 69 -8.81 -0.97 5.19
C GLY A 69 -8.13 0.12 6.02
N PHE A 70 -8.42 1.39 5.72
CA PHE A 70 -7.96 2.54 6.49
C PHE A 70 -9.12 3.01 7.40
N PRO A 71 -9.08 2.72 8.72
CA PRO A 71 -10.01 3.28 9.69
C PRO A 71 -10.19 4.80 9.54
N LYS A 72 -9.08 5.52 9.30
CA LYS A 72 -9.09 6.94 8.95
C LYS A 72 -8.90 7.10 7.45
N LYS A 73 -9.95 7.50 6.72
CA LYS A 73 -9.82 7.79 5.28
C LYS A 73 -8.86 8.95 5.05
N ILE A 74 -8.08 8.88 3.97
CA ILE A 74 -7.16 9.95 3.54
C ILE A 74 -7.67 10.58 2.24
N ILE A 75 -7.27 11.83 1.98
CA ILE A 75 -7.43 12.48 0.69
C ILE A 75 -6.03 12.63 0.11
N ALA A 76 -5.80 12.06 -1.07
CA ALA A 76 -4.50 12.15 -1.73
C ALA A 76 -4.62 12.03 -3.24
N ARG A 77 -3.65 12.62 -3.94
CA ARG A 77 -3.42 12.40 -5.37
C ARG A 77 -2.31 11.39 -5.59
N HIS A 78 -1.23 11.48 -4.81
CA HIS A 78 -0.12 10.54 -4.87
C HIS A 78 -0.17 9.58 -3.68
N VAL A 79 -0.02 8.28 -3.96
CA VAL A 79 0.04 7.23 -2.94
C VAL A 79 1.31 6.42 -3.14
N ARG A 80 2.10 6.29 -2.09
CA ARG A 80 3.32 5.50 -2.05
C ARG A 80 3.15 4.30 -1.15
N LEU A 81 3.55 3.14 -1.65
CA LEU A 81 3.74 1.95 -0.86
C LEU A 81 5.24 1.69 -0.67
N ASN A 82 5.66 1.69 0.59
CA ASN A 82 7.04 1.43 0.99
C ASN A 82 7.15 0.02 1.54
N VAL A 83 7.77 -0.87 0.78
CA VAL A 83 8.07 -2.24 1.23
C VAL A 83 9.02 -2.19 2.43
N LEU A 84 8.67 -2.91 3.49
CA LEU A 84 9.49 -3.05 4.69
C LEU A 84 10.13 -4.44 4.75
N THR A 85 9.33 -5.50 4.58
CA THR A 85 9.84 -6.88 4.54
C THR A 85 9.16 -7.67 3.41
N TYR A 86 9.84 -8.70 2.91
CA TYR A 86 9.39 -9.52 1.80
C TYR A 86 9.95 -10.94 1.89
N PHE A 87 9.32 -11.88 1.19
CA PHE A 87 9.82 -13.24 1.02
C PHE A 87 10.44 -13.38 -0.38
N ASN A 88 11.68 -13.88 -0.45
CA ASN A 88 12.52 -14.01 -1.64
C ASN A 88 12.79 -12.71 -2.43
N ARG A 89 11.76 -12.07 -2.99
CA ARG A 89 11.86 -10.80 -3.73
C ARG A 89 10.66 -9.89 -3.42
N PRO A 90 10.85 -8.55 -3.42
CA PRO A 90 9.76 -7.60 -3.20
C PRO A 90 8.83 -7.53 -4.43
N THR A 91 7.89 -8.47 -4.50
CA THR A 91 6.93 -8.57 -5.60
C THR A 91 5.51 -8.40 -5.06
N MET A 92 4.70 -7.57 -5.72
CA MET A 92 3.29 -7.41 -5.37
C MET A 92 2.49 -6.85 -6.55
N ARG A 93 1.18 -7.07 -6.53
CA ARG A 93 0.21 -6.26 -7.28
C ARG A 93 -0.60 -5.45 -6.27
N LEU A 94 -0.88 -4.20 -6.61
CA LEU A 94 -1.50 -3.23 -5.71
C LEU A 94 -2.79 -2.68 -6.35
N GLU A 95 -3.87 -2.67 -5.59
CA GLU A 95 -5.10 -1.97 -5.90
C GLU A 95 -5.34 -0.89 -4.82
N ILE A 96 -5.72 0.31 -5.23
CA ILE A 96 -6.05 1.41 -4.31
C ILE A 96 -7.57 1.53 -4.23
N LEU A 97 -8.13 1.44 -3.03
CA LEU A 97 -9.57 1.58 -2.83
C LEU A 97 -9.92 3.04 -2.57
N GLY A 98 -10.65 3.66 -3.50
CA GLY A 98 -11.14 5.03 -3.35
C GLY A 98 -12.37 5.36 -4.19
N CYS A 99 -12.79 6.63 -4.14
CA CYS A 99 -13.82 7.24 -5.00
C CYS A 99 -13.38 8.65 -5.40
#